data_AF-A0A255Z3Q1-F1
#
_entry.id   AF-A0A255Z3Q1-F1
#
_cell.length_a   1.000
_cell.length_b   1.000
_cell.length_c   1.000
_cell.angle_alpha   90.00
_cell.angle_beta   90.00
_cell.angle_gamma   90.00
#
_symmetry.space_group_name_H-M   'P 1'
#
loop_
_entity.id
_entity.type
_entity.pdbx_description
1 polymer ?
#
loop_
_entity_poly.entity_id
_entity_poly.type
_entity_poly.pdbx_seq_one_letter_code
_entity_poly.pdbx_strand_id
1 'polypeptide(L)'
;MNNNDIFKKLRVALQLRDDQIVDILQLVDFRISKSEIGAFFRNADHPKYMECGDQVLRNFLDGLVIHLRGTKDNPKNPNEVLEQNKAAVKDNTASKEKLIIKKPAKQTDLKSTTAGKAGDNTKKPVVKKPSKITGDSPKKPAPVMEKVKFNNGKNKKS
;
A
#
# COMPACT_ATOMS: atom_id res chain seq x y z
N MET A 1 2.27 19.65 17.13
CA MET A 1 3.12 18.59 16.54
C MET A 1 2.47 17.28 16.88
N ASN A 2 1.97 16.56 15.87
CA ASN A 2 1.25 15.29 16.05
C ASN A 2 2.21 14.11 15.80
N ASN A 3 1.80 12.89 16.15
CA ASN A 3 2.58 11.66 15.96
C ASN A 3 3.00 11.44 14.50
N ASN A 4 2.12 11.75 13.55
CA ASN A 4 2.44 11.70 12.12
C ASN A 4 3.61 12.63 11.77
N ASP A 5 3.66 13.83 12.36
CA ASP A 5 4.76 14.79 12.13
C ASP A 5 6.08 14.26 12.70
N ILE A 6 6.04 13.70 13.91
CA ILE A 6 7.20 13.08 14.56
C ILE A 6 7.72 11.93 13.69
N PHE A 7 6.82 11.04 13.27
CA PHE A 7 7.19 9.87 12.48
C PHE A 7 7.76 10.28 11.11
N LYS A 8 7.15 11.27 10.45
CA LYS A 8 7.64 11.83 9.19
C LYS A 8 9.03 12.46 9.35
N LYS A 9 9.26 13.22 10.44
CA LYS A 9 10.57 13.81 10.74
C LYS A 9 11.64 12.74 10.99
N LEU A 10 11.32 11.70 11.75
CA LEU A 10 12.25 10.60 12.03
C LEU A 10 12.63 9.84 10.76
N ARG A 11 11.65 9.54 9.91
CA ARG A 11 11.89 8.93 8.60
C ARG A 11 12.88 9.75 7.77
N VAL A 12 12.68 11.06 7.67
CA VAL A 12 13.54 11.94 6.86
C VAL A 12 14.93 12.09 7.49
N ALA A 13 15.01 12.29 8.81
CA ALA A 13 16.26 12.46 9.54
C ALA A 13 17.18 11.23 9.42
N LEU A 14 16.60 10.03 9.50
CA LEU A 14 17.32 8.76 9.39
C LEU A 14 17.41 8.22 7.96
N GLN A 15 16.87 8.96 6.98
CA GLN A 15 16.81 8.62 5.56
C GLN A 15 16.23 7.22 5.30
N LEU A 16 15.19 6.86 6.04
CA LEU A 16 14.54 5.56 5.96
C LEU A 16 13.56 5.49 4.79
N ARG A 17 13.55 4.34 4.13
CA ARG A 17 12.53 3.97 3.14
C ARG A 17 11.36 3.26 3.80
N ASP A 18 10.20 3.26 3.14
CA ASP A 18 8.99 2.60 3.67
C ASP A 18 9.22 1.11 3.91
N ASP A 19 9.96 0.43 3.03
CA ASP A 19 10.32 -0.98 3.18
C ASP A 19 11.15 -1.22 4.45
N GLN A 20 12.14 -0.35 4.69
CA GLN A 20 12.98 -0.45 5.90
C GLN A 20 12.19 -0.18 7.17
N ILE A 21 11.21 0.72 7.13
CA ILE A 21 10.33 0.99 8.29
C ILE A 21 9.51 -0.27 8.63
N VAL A 22 9.01 -0.99 7.62
CA VAL A 22 8.33 -2.28 7.82
C VAL A 22 9.28 -3.29 8.47
N ASP A 23 10.50 -3.40 7.96
CA ASP A 23 11.52 -4.31 8.52
C ASP A 23 11.87 -3.96 9.98
N ILE A 24 11.96 -2.67 10.32
CA ILE A 24 12.24 -2.19 11.68
C ILE A 24 11.10 -2.55 12.63
N LEU A 25 9.85 -2.35 12.21
CA LEU A 25 8.67 -2.71 13.02
C LEU A 25 8.55 -4.23 13.17
N GLN A 26 9.03 -4.99 12.19
CA GLN A 26 9.06 -6.44 12.27
C GLN A 26 9.96 -6.97 13.40
N LEU A 27 11.01 -6.23 13.77
CA LEU A 27 11.95 -6.62 14.85
C LEU A 27 11.28 -6.67 16.23
N VAL A 28 10.19 -5.91 16.41
CA VAL A 28 9.40 -5.87 17.65
C VAL A 28 8.06 -6.62 17.48
N ASP A 29 8.01 -7.55 16.52
CA ASP A 29 6.82 -8.34 16.17
C ASP A 29 5.59 -7.52 15.77
N PHE A 30 5.77 -6.26 15.39
CA PHE A 30 4.70 -5.41 14.91
C PHE A 30 4.52 -5.55 13.41
N ARG A 31 3.50 -6.31 13.00
CA ARG A 31 3.16 -6.54 11.60
C ARG A 31 2.40 -5.33 11.03
N ILE A 32 2.97 -4.67 10.05
CA ILE A 32 2.32 -3.60 9.29
C ILE A 32 2.68 -3.69 7.81
N SER A 33 1.75 -3.35 6.94
CA SER A 33 1.99 -3.33 5.50
C SER A 33 2.59 -2.01 5.04
N LYS A 34 3.32 -2.06 3.92
CA LYS A 34 3.86 -0.86 3.25
C LYS A 34 2.78 0.18 2.91
N SER A 35 1.58 -0.28 2.58
CA SER A 35 0.44 0.58 2.23
C SER A 35 -0.05 1.41 3.42
N GLU A 36 -0.04 0.83 4.62
CA GLU A 36 -0.43 1.50 5.87
C GLU A 36 0.64 2.50 6.30
N ILE A 37 1.92 2.14 6.18
CA ILE A 37 3.03 3.08 6.38
C ILE A 37 2.90 4.29 5.45
N GLY A 38 2.61 4.06 4.17
CA GLY A 38 2.36 5.13 3.22
C GLY A 38 1.17 6.02 3.59
N ALA A 39 0.15 5.49 4.28
CA ALA A 39 -1.02 6.25 4.73
C ALA A 39 -0.70 7.25 5.84
N PHE A 40 0.18 6.90 6.79
CA PHE A 40 0.59 7.80 7.88
C PHE A 40 1.32 9.06 7.37
N PHE A 41 2.01 8.95 6.23
CA PHE A 41 2.78 10.06 5.68
C PHE A 41 2.00 10.96 4.73
N ARG A 42 0.75 10.62 4.39
CA ARG A 42 -0.11 11.46 3.55
C ARG A 42 -0.49 12.76 4.26
N ASN A 43 -1.03 13.70 3.49
CA ASN A 43 -1.61 14.92 4.04
C ASN A 43 -2.97 14.59 4.68
N ALA A 44 -3.37 15.35 5.70
CA ALA A 44 -4.61 15.12 6.44
C ALA A 44 -5.87 15.14 5.55
N ASP A 45 -5.85 15.92 4.47
CA ASP A 45 -6.98 16.03 3.53
C ASP A 45 -7.10 14.85 2.55
N HIS A 46 -6.16 13.91 2.55
CA HIS A 46 -6.17 12.80 1.60
C HIS A 46 -7.16 11.71 2.07
N PRO A 47 -8.00 11.13 1.19
CA PRO A 47 -9.03 10.13 1.56
C PRO A 47 -8.49 8.80 2.13
N LYS A 48 -7.18 8.61 2.07
CA LYS A 48 -6.45 7.44 2.60
C LYS A 48 -5.41 7.85 3.63
N TYR A 49 -5.57 9.03 4.21
CA TYR A 49 -4.80 9.46 5.36
C TYR A 49 -5.22 8.63 6.56
N MET A 50 -4.24 8.24 7.36
CA MET A 50 -4.48 7.58 8.64
C MET A 50 -3.64 8.28 9.71
N GLU A 51 -4.22 8.46 10.89
CA GLU A 51 -3.49 8.99 12.04
C GLU A 51 -2.56 7.92 12.61
N CYS A 52 -1.35 8.32 12.97
CA CYS A 52 -0.37 7.47 13.61
C CYS A 52 -0.67 7.42 15.11
N GLY A 53 -1.12 6.26 15.58
CA GLY A 53 -1.36 6.05 17.01
C GLY A 53 -0.05 5.96 17.81
N ASP A 54 -0.13 6.26 19.11
CA ASP A 54 1.01 6.17 20.04
C ASP A 54 1.64 4.78 20.06
N GLN A 55 0.82 3.73 19.88
CA GLN A 55 1.31 2.34 19.86
C GLN A 55 2.28 2.08 18.70
N VAL A 56 1.97 2.61 17.51
CA VAL A 56 2.83 2.46 16.33
C VAL A 56 4.13 3.22 16.54
N LEU A 57 4.03 4.45 17.04
CA LEU A 57 5.22 5.28 17.27
C LEU A 57 6.13 4.68 18.34
N ARG A 58 5.58 4.16 19.44
CA ARG A 58 6.33 3.45 20.49
C ARG A 58 7.08 2.24 19.93
N ASN A 59 6.35 1.35 19.26
CA ASN A 59 6.94 0.14 18.67
C ASN A 59 8.02 0.49 17.63
N PHE A 60 7.81 1.56 16.84
CA PHE A 60 8.82 2.02 15.90
C PHE A 60 10.09 2.51 16.60
N LEU A 61 9.97 3.27 17.69
CA LEU A 61 11.12 3.75 18.47
C LEU A 61 11.87 2.59 19.12
N ASP A 62 11.18 1.60 19.68
CA ASP A 62 11.80 0.39 20.22
C ASP A 62 12.52 -0.42 19.12
N GLY A 63 11.90 -0.55 17.95
CA GLY A 63 12.52 -1.14 16.77
C GLY A 63 13.76 -0.38 16.29
N LEU A 64 13.75 0.96 16.36
CA LEU A 64 14.91 1.78 16.01
C LEU A 64 16.10 1.54 16.95
N VAL A 65 15.85 1.30 18.24
CA VAL A 65 16.91 0.96 19.19
C VAL A 65 17.61 -0.32 18.73
N ILE A 66 16.84 -1.36 18.40
CA ILE A 66 17.39 -2.64 17.92
C ILE A 66 18.11 -2.46 16.58
N HIS A 67 17.53 -1.69 15.65
CA HIS A 67 18.10 -1.49 14.31
C HIS A 67 19.42 -0.70 14.32
N LEU A 68 19.50 0.37 15.11
CA LEU A 68 20.67 1.27 15.15
C LEU A 68 21.74 0.84 16.14
N ARG A 69 21.34 0.33 17.32
CA ARG A 69 22.27 -0.05 18.40
C ARG A 69 22.52 -1.55 18.50
N GLY A 70 21.69 -2.37 17.85
CA GLY A 70 21.76 -3.82 17.97
C GLY A 70 21.05 -4.37 19.21
N THR A 71 20.98 -5.69 19.32
CA THR A 71 20.53 -6.37 20.53
C THR A 71 21.66 -6.44 21.55
N LYS A 72 21.35 -6.80 22.80
CA LYS A 72 22.36 -6.94 23.87
C LYS A 72 23.49 -7.91 23.48
N ASP A 73 23.15 -8.94 22.72
CA ASP A 73 24.08 -9.99 22.30
C ASP A 73 24.87 -9.62 21.02
N ASN A 74 24.37 -8.67 20.23
CA ASN A 74 25.02 -8.21 19.00
C ASN A 74 24.92 -6.68 18.84
N PRO A 75 25.84 -5.92 19.46
CA PRO A 75 25.84 -4.47 19.37
C PRO A 75 26.19 -4.00 17.96
N LYS A 76 25.54 -2.94 17.49
CA LYS A 76 25.74 -2.33 16.18
C LYS A 76 26.10 -0.86 16.32
N ASN A 77 27.00 -0.39 15.45
CA ASN A 77 27.37 1.02 15.39
C ASN A 77 26.31 1.80 14.61
N PRO A 78 25.70 2.86 15.19
CA PRO A 78 24.63 3.60 14.52
C PRO A 78 25.13 4.34 13.27
N ASN A 79 26.39 4.80 13.27
CA ASN A 79 26.98 5.50 12.14
C ASN A 79 27.04 4.63 10.87
N GLU A 80 27.40 3.35 11.01
CA GLU A 80 27.47 2.42 9.88
C GLU A 80 26.08 2.15 9.28
N VAL A 81 25.05 2.03 10.13
CA VAL A 81 23.67 1.83 9.69
C VAL A 81 23.15 3.04 8.91
N LEU A 82 23.48 4.25 9.36
CA LEU A 82 23.10 5.48 8.65
C LEU A 82 23.76 5.59 7.28
N GLU A 83 25.03 5.18 7.17
CA GLU A 83 25.71 5.11 5.87
C GLU A 83 25.08 4.07 4.93
N GLN A 84 24.63 2.93 5.46
CA GLN A 84 23.88 1.93 4.69
C GLN A 84 22.55 2.49 4.16
N ASN A 85 21.82 3.25 4.98
CA ASN A 85 20.57 3.89 4.56
C ASN A 85 20.81 4.93 3.45
N LYS A 86 21.83 5.77 3.61
CA LYS A 86 22.27 6.74 2.59
C LYS A 86 22.62 6.06 1.27
N ALA A 87 23.38 4.96 1.32
CA ALA A 87 23.77 4.19 0.13
C ALA A 87 22.54 3.63 -0.59
N ALA A 88 21.60 3.02 0.15
CA ALA A 88 20.39 2.44 -0.42
C ALA A 88 19.49 3.47 -1.16
N VAL A 89 19.52 4.74 -0.76
CA VAL A 89 18.82 5.83 -1.46
C VAL A 89 19.51 6.21 -2.78
N LYS A 90 20.85 6.18 -2.82
CA LYS A 90 21.65 6.51 -4.03
C LYS A 90 21.46 5.47 -5.14
N ASP A 91 21.52 4.18 -4.81
CA ASP A 91 21.44 3.10 -5.80
C ASP A 91 20.10 3.06 -6.56
N ASN A 92 19.01 3.37 -5.86
CA ASN A 92 17.68 3.45 -6.47
C ASN A 92 17.50 4.68 -7.36
N THR A 93 18.17 5.79 -7.05
CA THR A 93 18.11 7.01 -7.87
C THR A 93 18.84 6.80 -9.20
N ALA A 94 20.03 6.21 -9.17
CA ALA A 94 20.81 5.87 -10.37
C ALA A 94 20.10 4.84 -11.27
N SER A 95 19.41 3.88 -10.66
CA SER A 95 18.63 2.86 -11.39
C SER A 95 17.38 3.45 -12.06
N LYS A 96 16.78 4.50 -11.46
CA LYS A 96 15.60 5.19 -12.01
C LYS A 96 15.97 6.13 -13.16
N GLU A 97 17.14 6.77 -13.13
CA GLU A 97 17.69 7.53 -14.27
C GLU A 97 17.99 6.66 -15.49
N LYS A 98 18.53 5.44 -15.30
CA LYS A 98 18.79 4.50 -16.41
C LYS A 98 17.53 4.01 -17.14
N LEU A 99 16.36 4.05 -16.49
CA LEU A 99 15.09 3.63 -17.11
C LEU A 99 14.41 4.73 -17.94
N ILE A 100 14.81 6.00 -17.79
CA ILE A 100 14.21 7.12 -18.55
C ILE A 100 14.83 7.25 -19.96
N ILE A 101 16.06 6.77 -20.18
CA ILE A 101 16.81 6.95 -21.44
C ILE A 101 16.47 5.88 -22.52
N LYS A 102 15.67 4.84 -22.21
CA LYS A 102 15.29 3.78 -23.17
C LYS A 102 13.85 3.91 -23.70
N LYS A 103 13.47 5.07 -24.25
CA LYS A 103 12.29 5.17 -25.12
C LYS A 103 12.75 5.45 -26.55
N PRO A 104 12.56 4.54 -27.52
CA PRO A 104 12.96 4.79 -28.90
C PRO A 104 12.01 5.83 -29.51
N ALA A 105 12.59 6.92 -30.01
CA ALA A 105 11.93 7.85 -30.91
C ALA A 105 11.69 7.17 -32.27
N LYS A 106 10.44 7.23 -32.75
CA LYS A 106 10.04 6.94 -34.14
C LYS A 106 8.65 7.55 -34.35
N GLN A 107 8.29 8.31 -35.37
CA GLN A 107 8.99 9.04 -36.43
C GLN A 107 7.92 10.02 -36.94
N THR A 108 8.31 11.27 -37.15
CA THR A 108 7.53 12.30 -37.83
C THR A 108 7.38 11.93 -39.30
N ASP A 109 6.16 11.91 -39.83
CA ASP A 109 5.93 12.10 -41.27
C ASP A 109 4.76 13.08 -41.45
N LEU A 110 5.08 14.27 -41.92
CA LEU A 110 4.13 15.26 -42.39
C LEU A 110 3.79 14.97 -43.87
N LYS A 111 2.49 15.18 -44.17
CA LYS A 111 1.92 15.77 -45.40
C LYS A 111 1.28 14.80 -46.41
N SER A 112 -0.04 14.88 -46.53
CA SER A 112 -0.65 15.46 -47.74
C SER A 112 -2.10 15.86 -47.51
N THR A 113 -2.38 17.07 -47.96
CA THR A 113 -3.68 17.72 -48.14
C THR A 113 -4.50 17.03 -49.22
N THR A 114 -5.81 16.92 -49.04
CA THR A 114 -6.83 17.26 -50.08
C THR A 114 -8.21 17.39 -49.45
N ALA A 115 -8.89 18.47 -49.84
CA ALA A 115 -10.24 18.83 -49.44
C ALA A 115 -11.30 18.02 -50.20
N GLY A 116 -12.46 17.81 -49.57
CA GLY A 116 -13.68 17.26 -50.17
C GLY A 116 -14.66 16.86 -49.06
N LYS A 117 -15.48 17.79 -48.55
CA LYS A 117 -16.83 18.16 -49.02
C LYS A 117 -17.91 17.17 -48.57
N ALA A 118 -18.91 17.77 -47.91
CA ALA A 118 -20.12 17.19 -47.34
C ALA A 118 -21.09 16.58 -48.37
N GLY A 119 -21.96 15.70 -47.87
CA GLY A 119 -23.14 15.13 -48.53
C GLY A 119 -23.53 13.80 -47.87
N ASP A 120 -24.35 13.83 -46.84
CA ASP A 120 -25.78 13.46 -46.86
C ASP A 120 -26.02 11.97 -47.11
N ASN A 121 -26.56 11.26 -46.10
CA ASN A 121 -27.80 10.50 -46.29
C ASN A 121 -28.40 10.03 -44.97
N THR A 122 -29.59 10.57 -44.74
CA THR A 122 -30.70 10.14 -43.90
C THR A 122 -30.85 8.62 -43.67
N LYS A 123 -31.17 8.23 -42.42
CA LYS A 123 -32.39 7.47 -42.01
C LYS A 123 -32.26 6.86 -40.59
N LYS A 124 -33.09 7.35 -39.67
CA LYS A 124 -33.58 6.62 -38.48
C LYS A 124 -34.79 5.77 -38.91
N PRO A 125 -35.02 4.59 -38.30
CA PRO A 125 -36.15 4.47 -37.35
C PRO A 125 -35.77 3.61 -36.12
N VAL A 126 -36.09 4.03 -34.90
CA VAL A 126 -37.27 3.60 -34.09
C VAL A 126 -37.33 2.08 -33.80
N VAL A 127 -37.03 1.75 -32.53
CA VAL A 127 -37.67 0.77 -31.62
C VAL A 127 -37.91 -0.66 -32.13
N LYS A 128 -37.33 -1.64 -31.41
CA LYS A 128 -37.99 -2.91 -31.02
C LYS A 128 -37.27 -3.58 -29.84
N LYS A 129 -38.00 -3.77 -28.73
CA LYS A 129 -37.70 -4.69 -27.61
C LYS A 129 -37.65 -6.16 -28.10
N PRO A 130 -36.92 -7.03 -27.39
CA PRO A 130 -37.47 -8.33 -26.98
C PRO A 130 -37.27 -8.52 -25.46
N SER A 131 -38.33 -8.65 -24.66
CA SER A 131 -39.02 -9.90 -24.30
C SER A 131 -38.24 -10.79 -23.33
N LYS A 132 -38.79 -10.83 -22.10
CA LYS A 132 -38.63 -11.81 -21.01
C LYS A 132 -38.08 -13.18 -21.46
N ILE A 133 -37.01 -13.60 -20.79
CA ILE A 133 -36.73 -15.01 -20.55
C ILE A 133 -36.63 -15.20 -19.04
N THR A 134 -37.49 -16.09 -18.55
CA THR A 134 -37.67 -16.56 -17.18
C THR A 134 -36.71 -17.71 -16.87
N GLY A 135 -36.27 -17.81 -15.60
CA GLY A 135 -35.48 -18.93 -15.05
C GLY A 135 -33.97 -18.73 -15.23
N ASP A 136 -33.09 -18.90 -14.26
CA ASP A 136 -33.15 -19.63 -13.00
C ASP A 136 -32.11 -18.98 -12.06
N SER A 137 -32.43 -18.85 -10.77
CA SER A 137 -31.59 -18.13 -9.80
C SER A 137 -30.59 -19.07 -9.14
N PRO A 138 -29.27 -18.78 -9.11
CA PRO A 138 -28.34 -19.59 -8.34
C PRO A 138 -28.47 -19.28 -6.83
N LYS A 139 -28.87 -20.32 -6.10
CA LYS A 139 -29.08 -20.41 -4.65
C LYS A 139 -27.83 -20.01 -3.86
N LYS A 140 -27.98 -19.08 -2.90
CA LYS A 140 -26.98 -18.78 -1.87
C LYS A 140 -26.76 -20.02 -0.98
N PRO A 141 -25.52 -20.43 -0.65
CA PRO A 141 -25.29 -21.47 0.34
C PRO A 141 -25.59 -20.91 1.75
N ALA A 142 -26.38 -21.66 2.52
CA ALA A 142 -26.74 -21.33 3.90
C ALA A 142 -25.50 -21.41 4.83
N PRO A 143 -25.43 -20.59 5.90
CA PRO A 143 -24.41 -20.76 6.91
C PRO A 143 -24.72 -22.01 7.76
N VAL A 144 -23.84 -23.01 7.72
CA VAL A 144 -23.85 -24.14 8.66
C VAL A 144 -23.32 -23.61 10.01
N MET A 145 -24.20 -22.99 10.79
CA MET A 145 -23.94 -22.76 12.21
C MET A 145 -24.22 -24.07 12.96
N GLU A 146 -23.14 -24.83 13.15
CA GLU A 146 -23.12 -26.02 13.99
C GLU A 146 -23.48 -25.62 15.44
N LYS A 147 -24.62 -26.11 15.91
CA LYS A 147 -25.11 -25.88 17.28
C LYS A 147 -24.33 -26.77 18.25
N VAL A 148 -23.22 -26.26 18.77
CA VAL A 148 -22.52 -26.93 19.88
C VAL A 148 -23.28 -26.66 21.18
N LYS A 149 -24.02 -27.67 21.64
CA LYS A 149 -24.67 -27.72 22.97
C LYS A 149 -23.90 -28.74 23.81
N PHE A 150 -23.20 -28.29 24.85
CA PHE A 150 -22.67 -29.19 25.88
C PHE A 150 -23.36 -28.89 27.21
N ASN A 151 -24.07 -29.90 27.71
CA ASN A 151 -24.79 -29.86 28.97
C ASN A 151 -23.89 -30.26 30.15
N ASN A 152 -24.02 -29.46 31.20
CA ASN A 152 -23.48 -29.52 32.55
C ASN A 152 -23.40 -30.93 33.19
N GLY A 153 -22.34 -31.19 33.97
CA GLY A 153 -22.29 -32.34 34.85
C GLY A 153 -20.99 -32.50 35.64
N LYS A 154 -20.90 -31.86 36.81
CA LYS A 154 -20.33 -32.41 38.07
C LYS A 154 -20.39 -31.38 39.20
N ASN A 155 -21.49 -31.43 39.97
CA ASN A 155 -21.44 -31.07 41.38
C ASN A 155 -20.62 -32.14 42.10
N LYS A 156 -19.47 -31.78 42.66
CA LYS A 156 -18.84 -32.55 43.74
C LYS A 156 -18.73 -31.63 44.95
N LYS A 157 -19.39 -32.08 46.02
CA LYS A 157 -19.38 -31.53 47.38
C LYS A 157 -17.94 -31.30 47.88
N SER A 158 -17.75 -30.18 48.57
CA SER A 158 -17.23 -30.12 49.94
C SER A 158 -17.75 -28.83 50.59
#